data_AF-A0A7K4VUX1-F1
#
_entry.id   AF-A0A7K4VUX1-F1
#
_cell.length_a   1.000
_cell.length_b   1.000
_cell.length_c   1.000
_cell.angle_alpha   90.00
_cell.angle_beta   90.00
_cell.angle_gamma   90.00
#
_symmetry.space_group_name_H-M   'P 1'
#
loop_
_entity.id
_entity.type
_entity.pdbx_description
1 polymer ?
#
loop_
_entity_poly.entity_id
_entity_poly.type
_entity_poly.pdbx_seq_one_letter_code
_entity_poly.pdbx_strand_id
1 'polypeptide(L)' 'VTYAVTNFIPPSGKDVISINPNTGEIQLTAALDFEEVSVFDFRIEAKDKGTPALLGHCKVVLEVVDVND' A
#
# COMPACT_ATOMS: atom_id res chain seq x y z
N VAL A 1 8.47 -7.75 -13.55
CA VAL A 1 8.24 -6.58 -12.69
C VAL A 1 8.11 -7.08 -11.26
N THR A 2 8.58 -6.32 -10.28
CA THR A 2 8.34 -6.57 -8.85
C THR A 2 7.72 -5.33 -8.22
N TYR A 3 6.79 -5.52 -7.30
CA TYR A 3 6.07 -4.44 -6.62
C TYR A 3 6.50 -4.30 -5.16
N ALA A 4 6.60 -3.06 -4.69
CA ALA A 4 6.86 -2.75 -3.29
C ALA A 4 6.08 -1.51 -2.86
N VAL A 5 5.66 -1.49 -1.60
CA VAL A 5 5.02 -0.32 -0.97
C VAL A 5 6.07 0.53 -0.24
N THR A 6 5.98 1.84 -0.40
CA THR A 6 6.87 2.83 0.22
C THR A 6 6.07 4.03 0.75
N ASN A 7 6.69 4.81 1.64
CA ASN A 7 6.17 6.10 2.12
C ASN A 7 4.74 6.07 2.69
N PHE A 8 4.44 5.12 3.57
CA PHE A 8 3.17 5.07 4.31
C PHE A 8 2.99 6.27 5.25
N ILE A 9 1.79 6.84 5.21
CA ILE A 9 1.29 7.89 6.09
C ILE A 9 -0.16 7.50 6.47
N PRO A 10 -0.46 7.20 7.75
CA PRO A 10 0.48 7.08 8.86
C PRO A 10 1.44 5.88 8.71
N PRO A 11 2.59 5.87 9.41
CA PRO A 11 3.55 4.77 9.34
C PRO A 11 2.98 3.40 9.73
N SER A 12 1.94 3.37 10.57
CA SER A 12 1.22 2.16 10.99
C SER A 12 0.60 1.39 9.81
N GLY A 13 0.40 2.04 8.66
CA GLY A 13 -0.04 1.35 7.44
C GLY A 13 0.88 0.20 7.02
N LYS A 14 2.17 0.25 7.37
CA LYS A 14 3.12 -0.85 7.09
C LYS A 14 2.82 -2.13 7.85
N ASP A 15 2.12 -2.04 8.98
CA ASP A 15 1.82 -3.17 9.85
C ASP A 15 0.54 -3.90 9.41
N VAL A 16 -0.35 -3.19 8.71
CA VAL A 16 -1.70 -3.65 8.37
C VAL A 16 -1.97 -3.76 6.86
N ILE A 17 -1.11 -3.19 5.99
CA ILE A 17 -1.24 -3.22 4.53
C ILE A 17 0.00 -3.86 3.91
N SER A 18 -0.22 -4.84 3.03
CA SER A 18 0.83 -5.53 2.29
C SER A 18 0.54 -5.54 0.79
N ILE A 19 1.59 -5.73 -0.02
CA ILE A 19 1.48 -5.92 -1.47
C ILE A 19 2.18 -7.21 -1.89
N ASN A 20 1.53 -8.00 -2.73
CA ASN A 20 2.16 -9.16 -3.34
C ASN A 20 3.21 -8.69 -4.37
N PRO A 21 4.49 -9.03 -4.21
CA PRO A 21 5.55 -8.49 -5.06
C PRO A 21 5.47 -8.99 -6.51
N ASN A 22 4.74 -10.07 -6.80
CA ASN A 22 4.62 -10.64 -8.15
C ASN A 22 3.35 -10.18 -8.88
N THR A 23 2.24 -10.01 -8.16
CA THR A 23 0.93 -9.67 -8.76
C THR A 23 0.56 -8.20 -8.59
N GLY A 24 1.15 -7.50 -7.61
CA GLY A 24 0.75 -6.15 -7.22
C GLY A 24 -0.57 -6.09 -6.43
N GLU A 25 -1.12 -7.24 -6.04
CA GLU A 25 -2.32 -7.33 -5.22
C GLU A 25 -2.07 -6.73 -3.83
N ILE A 26 -2.94 -5.82 -3.40
CA ILE A 26 -2.89 -5.18 -2.08
C ILE A 26 -3.83 -5.94 -1.15
N GLN A 27 -3.34 -6.31 0.03
CA GLN A 27 -4.10 -7.05 1.03
C GLN A 27 -3.92 -6.44 2.42
N LEU A 28 -4.99 -6.53 3.22
CA LEU A 28 -4.93 -6.24 4.64
C LEU A 28 -4.40 -7.45 5.41
N THR A 29 -3.46 -7.21 6.33
CA THR A 29 -2.91 -8.23 7.23
C THR A 29 -3.57 -8.23 8.60
N ALA A 30 -4.34 -7.18 8.91
CA ALA A 30 -5.13 -7.04 10.12
C ALA A 30 -6.44 -6.27 9.84
N ALA A 31 -7.36 -6.30 10.79
CA ALA A 31 -8.56 -5.46 10.74
C ALA A 31 -8.18 -3.97 10.85
N LEU A 32 -8.98 -3.12 10.20
CA LEU A 32 -8.89 -1.67 10.33
C LEU A 32 -10.00 -1.17 11.24
N ASP A 33 -9.69 -0.17 12.05
CA ASP A 33 -10.64 0.51 12.93
C ASP A 33 -10.74 1.98 12.50
N PHE A 34 -11.96 2.44 12.19
CA PHE A 34 -12.18 3.78 11.63
C PHE A 34 -11.79 4.86 12.65
N GLU A 35 -12.11 4.63 13.92
CA GLU A 35 -11.80 5.50 15.05
C GLU A 35 -10.29 5.64 15.30
N GLU A 36 -9.50 4.64 14.90
CA GLU A 36 -8.05 4.68 15.00
C GLU A 36 -7.42 5.43 13.82
N VAL A 37 -7.73 5.03 12.59
CA VAL A 37 -7.21 5.63 11.36
C VAL A 37 -8.24 5.56 10.25
N SER A 38 -8.66 6.72 9.73
CA SER A 38 -9.63 6.80 8.63
C SER A 38 -9.02 6.82 7.24
N VAL A 39 -7.72 7.14 7.10
CA VAL A 39 -7.06 7.25 5.78
C VAL A 39 -5.60 6.79 5.85
N PHE A 40 -5.17 6.02 4.84
CA PHE A 40 -3.77 5.72 4.56
C PHE A 40 -3.36 6.27 3.19
N ASP A 41 -2.21 6.94 3.12
CA ASP A 41 -1.54 7.38 1.91
C ASP A 41 -0.20 6.65 1.78
N PHE A 42 0.03 5.99 0.65
CA PHE A 42 1.29 5.31 0.38
C PHE A 42 1.61 5.27 -1.11
N ARG A 43 2.85 4.90 -1.44
CA ARG A 43 3.32 4.75 -2.81
C ARG A 43 3.56 3.30 -3.15
N ILE A 44 3.33 2.94 -4.40
CA ILE A 44 3.76 1.67 -4.98
C ILE A 44 4.89 1.96 -5.95
N GLU A 45 5.97 1.19 -5.84
CA GLU A 45 7.07 1.14 -6.78
C GLU A 45 7.01 -0.17 -7.57
N ALA A 46 7.04 -0.07 -8.90
CA ALA A 46 7.12 -1.19 -9.82
C ALA A 46 8.49 -1.17 -10.49
N LYS A 47 9.29 -2.20 -10.24
CA LYS A 47 10.64 -2.35 -10.81
C LYS A 47 10.67 -3.41 -11.88
N ASP A 48 11.16 -3.10 -13.08
CA ASP A 48 11.32 -4.10 -14.14
C ASP A 48 12.55 -5.01 -13.91
N LYS A 49 12.79 -5.96 -14.83
CA LYS A 49 13.94 -6.87 -14.78
C LYS A 49 15.07 -6.43 -15.73
N GLY A 50 15.05 -5.19 -16.20
CA GLY A 50 16.02 -4.66 -17.15
C GLY A 50 17.40 -4.45 -16.53
N THR A 51 18.39 -4.13 -17.38
CA THR A 51 19.72 -3.70 -16.95
C THR A 51 20.15 -2.49 -17.80
N PRO A 52 20.07 -1.25 -17.27
CA PRO A 52 19.60 -0.89 -15.93
C PRO A 52 18.09 -1.12 -15.76
N ALA A 53 17.66 -1.38 -14.53
CA ALA A 53 16.25 -1.55 -14.23
C ALA A 53 15.53 -0.20 -14.22
N LEU A 54 14.32 -0.15 -14.75
CA LEU A 54 13.45 1.03 -14.69
C LEU A 54 12.44 0.92 -13.55
N LEU A 55 12.06 2.07 -13.00
CA LEU A 55 11.09 2.21 -11.91
C LEU A 55 9.87 2.99 -12.37
N GLY A 56 8.68 2.48 -12.05
CA GLY A 56 7.43 3.21 -12.11
C GLY A 56 6.88 3.46 -10.70
N HIS A 57 6.22 4.60 -10.49
CA HIS A 57 5.64 4.96 -9.19
C HIS A 57 4.16 5.31 -9.32
N CYS A 58 3.37 4.93 -8.33
CA CYS A 58 1.96 5.31 -8.18
C CYS A 58 1.67 5.73 -6.73
N LYS A 59 0.70 6.61 -6.52
CA LYS A 59 0.18 6.97 -5.20
C LYS A 59 -1.17 6.27 -4.98
N VAL A 60 -1.36 5.70 -3.79
CA VAL A 60 -2.60 5.07 -3.34
C VAL A 60 -3.10 5.83 -2.12
N VAL A 61 -4.40 6.14 -2.13
CA VAL A 61 -5.13 6.65 -0.97
C VAL A 61 -6.18 5.60 -0.64
N LEU A 62 -6.10 5.04 0.56
CA LEU A 62 -7.05 4.08 1.10
C LEU A 62 -7.88 4.77 2.17
N GLU A 63 -9.18 4.87 1.93
CA GLU A 63 -10.15 5.43 2.86
C GLU A 63 -10.84 4.27 3.59
N VAL A 64 -10.80 4.30 4.92
CA VAL A 64 -11.52 3.35 5.78
C VAL A 64 -12.94 3.88 5.93
N VAL A 65 -13.92 3.02 5.65
CA VAL A 65 -15.34 3.38 5.74
C VAL A 65 -15.86 2.90 7.09
N ASP A 66 -16.52 3.79 7.81
CA ASP A 66 -17.26 3.44 9.03
C ASP A 66 -18.45 2.56 8.65
N VAL A 67 -18.60 1.43 9.35
CA VAL A 67 -19.70 0.49 9.14
C VAL A 67 -20.97 0.89 9.87
N ASN A 68 -20.89 1.87 10.79
CA ASN A 68 -21.97 2.28 11.67
C ASN A 68 -22.65 3.62 11.28
N ASP A 69 -22.32 4.20 10.13
CA ASP A 69 -23.03 5.36 9.55
C ASP A 69 -24.25 4.94 8.69
#